data_AF-A0A2N2YVY0-F1
#
_entry.id   AF-A0A2N2YVY0-F1
#
_cell.length_a   1.000
_cell.length_b   1.000
_cell.length_c   1.000
_cell.angle_alpha   90.00
_cell.angle_beta   90.00
_cell.angle_gamma   90.00
#
_symmetry.space_group_name_H-M   'P 1'
#
loop_
_entity.id
_entity.type
_entity.pdbx_description
1 polymer ?
#
loop_
_entity_poly.entity_id
_entity_poly.type
_entity_poly.pdbx_seq_one_letter_code
_entity_poly.pdbx_strand_id
1 'polypeptide(L)'
;MNWFEALILGIVQGLTEFLPVSSSGHLELGKALLGINAERSLIFTVIVHGATVLSTIVIFYKDILQLLKGIFRFQWNEETQYFFKIIISMIPVVILGLFFMEEVEGLFTGNIRFVGFMLILTSILLAFTYLKKSNKRTINFWDSFIIGIAQAMAVIPGISRSGATIATGILIGNRKELIAKFNRKYDEFISKNEAIFLKRDGSVAPLISEFEKKTINEFKTYKNDFVSEYITYTIASTFNSIDISYTKRDSVTFDKASIYLKYLHNKPVKYNNPEYINFYKKIFKSELKNLTLKISGMDITKAINEQNSVEALSKALSKYPFLENEEFKSLFMINGLREIYNDKYFTQKNIISILENIKTNSIYPEQQKIAANVIEKLTIKKLAKGSKAPDFELLTNTNKKISLADFSGKYVYINFWATWSIPSQKEMKIMEVLHKKYNSKIEFVSICTDNDKSKMITFLKENPTMNWTFLHIGESRVLLQEYEVRTFPTYILVGKEGEIIKFPAPRPSSGTDRPNEENLERLFYELK
;
A
#
# COMPACT_ATOMS: atom_id res chain seq x y z
N MET A 1 -11.74 -4.62 -49.50
CA MET A 1 -11.00 -5.19 -48.37
C MET A 1 -11.31 -6.67 -48.30
N ASN A 2 -10.30 -7.53 -48.46
CA ASN A 2 -10.44 -8.97 -48.28
C ASN A 2 -10.26 -9.36 -46.80
N TRP A 3 -10.54 -10.62 -46.44
CA TRP A 3 -10.47 -11.08 -45.05
C TRP A 3 -9.05 -10.98 -44.45
N PHE A 4 -8.02 -11.12 -45.28
CA PHE A 4 -6.63 -11.07 -44.86
C PHE A 4 -6.19 -9.63 -44.52
N GLU A 5 -6.56 -8.66 -45.36
CA GLU A 5 -6.43 -7.23 -45.08
C GLU A 5 -7.20 -6.83 -43.82
N ALA A 6 -8.43 -7.33 -43.66
CA ALA A 6 -9.24 -7.10 -42.46
C ALA A 6 -8.59 -7.69 -41.20
N LEU A 7 -7.98 -8.87 -41.30
CA LEU A 7 -7.23 -9.51 -40.21
C LEU A 7 -5.99 -8.68 -39.85
N ILE A 8 -5.20 -8.25 -40.84
CA ILE A 8 -4.02 -7.41 -40.61
C ILE A 8 -4.42 -6.10 -39.94
N LEU A 9 -5.38 -5.36 -40.50
CA LEU A 9 -5.80 -4.09 -39.94
C LEU A 9 -6.50 -4.25 -38.58
N GLY A 10 -7.21 -5.37 -38.36
CA GLY A 10 -7.79 -5.72 -37.07
C GLY A 10 -6.73 -6.00 -36.00
N ILE A 11 -5.64 -6.71 -36.35
CA ILE A 11 -4.49 -6.92 -35.47
C ILE A 11 -3.82 -5.57 -35.17
N VAL A 12 -3.60 -4.74 -36.19
CA VAL A 12 -3.03 -3.40 -36.02
C VAL A 12 -3.89 -2.57 -35.07
N GLN A 13 -5.20 -2.50 -35.27
CA GLN A 13 -6.12 -1.80 -34.37
C GLN A 13 -6.04 -2.35 -32.94
N GLY A 14 -6.13 -3.68 -32.77
CA GLY A 14 -6.11 -4.32 -31.46
C GLY A 14 -4.82 -4.06 -30.68
N LEU A 15 -3.67 -4.05 -31.36
CA LEU A 15 -2.37 -3.74 -30.75
C LEU A 15 -2.20 -2.25 -30.43
N THR A 16 -2.72 -1.37 -31.28
CA THR A 16 -2.43 0.08 -31.22
C THR A 16 -3.46 0.89 -30.42
N GLU A 17 -4.69 0.40 -30.23
CA GLU A 17 -5.73 1.14 -29.51
C GLU A 17 -5.37 1.40 -28.05
N PHE A 18 -4.73 0.42 -27.40
CA PHE A 18 -4.38 0.49 -25.97
C PHE A 18 -3.00 1.10 -25.72
N LEU A 19 -2.18 1.23 -26.77
CA LEU A 19 -0.86 1.83 -26.70
C LEU A 19 -0.93 3.33 -27.04
N PRO A 20 -0.04 4.16 -26.48
CA PRO A 20 -0.01 5.59 -26.76
C PRO A 20 0.65 5.88 -28.13
N VAL A 21 0.16 5.26 -29.21
CA VAL A 21 0.79 5.28 -30.55
C VAL A 21 -0.16 5.70 -31.68
N SER A 22 -1.41 6.05 -31.35
CA SER A 22 -2.48 6.44 -32.29
C SER A 22 -2.90 5.31 -33.25
N SER A 23 -3.94 4.58 -32.86
CA SER A 23 -4.56 3.53 -33.67
C SER A 23 -5.13 4.06 -34.99
N SER A 24 -5.80 5.22 -34.97
CA SER A 24 -6.29 5.88 -36.18
C SER A 24 -5.17 6.19 -37.17
N GLY A 25 -4.01 6.66 -36.70
CA GLY A 25 -2.85 6.90 -37.56
C GLY A 25 -2.29 5.61 -38.18
N HIS A 26 -2.14 4.55 -37.39
CA HIS A 26 -1.66 3.26 -37.88
C HIS A 26 -2.64 2.59 -38.84
N LEU A 27 -3.93 2.77 -38.63
CA LEU A 27 -4.97 2.24 -39.49
C LEU A 27 -4.98 2.97 -40.86
N GLU A 28 -4.81 4.29 -40.89
CA GLU A 28 -4.67 5.05 -42.13
C GLU A 28 -3.39 4.70 -42.90
N LEU A 29 -2.26 4.51 -42.19
CA LEU A 29 -1.01 4.02 -42.79
C LEU A 29 -1.17 2.61 -43.36
N GLY A 30 -1.81 1.71 -42.62
CA GLY A 30 -2.08 0.33 -43.06
C GLY A 30 -2.96 0.29 -44.31
N LYS A 31 -4.01 1.12 -44.37
CA LYS A 31 -4.86 1.25 -45.56
C LYS A 31 -4.07 1.75 -46.77
N ALA A 32 -3.21 2.75 -46.58
CA ALA A 32 -2.36 3.28 -47.64
C ALA A 32 -1.37 2.23 -48.16
N LEU A 33 -0.73 1.47 -47.27
CA LEU A 33 0.23 0.41 -47.63
C LEU A 33 -0.43 -0.77 -48.36
N LEU A 34 -1.68 -1.09 -48.00
CA LEU A 34 -2.47 -2.16 -48.63
C LEU A 34 -3.24 -1.68 -49.86
N GLY A 35 -3.16 -0.39 -50.23
CA GLY A 35 -3.88 0.18 -51.38
C GLY A 35 -5.41 0.16 -51.23
N ILE A 36 -5.93 0.27 -50.01
CA ILE A 36 -7.37 0.17 -49.71
C ILE A 36 -8.04 1.54 -49.88
N ASN A 37 -9.07 1.62 -50.73
CA ASN A 37 -9.87 2.83 -50.96
C ASN A 37 -10.63 3.30 -49.71
N ALA A 38 -10.69 4.63 -49.51
CA ALA A 38 -11.14 5.28 -48.28
C ALA A 38 -12.63 5.04 -47.92
N GLU A 39 -13.55 4.96 -48.89
CA GLU A 39 -15.00 4.91 -48.62
C GLU A 39 -15.47 3.61 -47.94
N ARG A 40 -14.95 2.44 -48.34
CA ARG A 40 -15.26 1.16 -47.67
C ARG A 40 -14.50 0.97 -46.34
N SER A 41 -13.62 1.90 -46.01
CA SER A 41 -12.72 1.81 -44.87
C SER A 41 -13.33 2.38 -43.59
N LEU A 42 -14.31 3.29 -43.69
CA LEU A 42 -14.88 3.99 -42.55
C LEU A 42 -15.75 3.06 -41.69
N ILE A 43 -16.63 2.28 -42.32
CA ILE A 43 -17.45 1.25 -41.64
C ILE A 43 -16.55 0.23 -40.93
N PHE A 44 -15.48 -0.22 -41.60
CA PHE A 44 -14.52 -1.12 -40.97
C PHE A 44 -13.82 -0.48 -39.77
N THR A 45 -13.35 0.77 -39.89
CA THR A 45 -12.78 1.53 -38.77
C THR A 45 -13.74 1.56 -37.58
N VAL A 46 -15.02 1.85 -37.81
CA VAL A 46 -16.04 1.89 -36.76
C VAL A 46 -16.23 0.51 -36.11
N ILE A 47 -16.30 -0.56 -36.91
CA ILE A 47 -16.44 -1.93 -36.40
C ILE A 47 -15.26 -2.31 -35.51
N VAL A 48 -14.02 -2.06 -35.94
CA VAL A 48 -12.84 -2.44 -35.16
C VAL A 48 -12.69 -1.60 -33.88
N HIS A 49 -13.14 -0.34 -33.87
CA HIS A 49 -13.26 0.44 -32.63
C HIS A 49 -14.35 -0.13 -31.70
N GLY A 50 -15.49 -0.57 -32.25
CA GLY A 50 -16.51 -1.28 -31.48
C GLY A 50 -15.98 -2.56 -30.84
N ALA A 51 -15.14 -3.31 -31.57
CA ALA A 51 -14.49 -4.52 -31.06
C ALA A 51 -13.51 -4.22 -29.90
N THR A 52 -12.74 -3.14 -29.97
CA THR A 52 -11.84 -2.76 -28.86
C THR A 52 -12.60 -2.22 -27.65
N VAL A 53 -13.72 -1.53 -27.84
CA VAL A 53 -14.64 -1.16 -26.75
C VAL A 53 -15.21 -2.40 -26.07
N LEU A 54 -15.70 -3.37 -26.84
CA LEU A 54 -16.20 -4.64 -26.30
C LEU A 54 -15.11 -5.38 -25.52
N SER A 55 -13.90 -5.45 -26.06
CA SER A 55 -12.74 -6.03 -25.36
C SER A 55 -12.48 -5.33 -24.02
N THR A 56 -12.53 -3.99 -24.00
CA THR A 56 -12.37 -3.19 -22.76
C THR A 56 -13.45 -3.52 -21.73
N ILE A 57 -14.72 -3.61 -22.16
CA ILE A 57 -15.84 -3.96 -21.28
C ILE A 57 -15.64 -5.37 -20.69
N VAL A 58 -15.23 -6.33 -21.51
CA VAL A 58 -14.99 -7.71 -21.07
C VAL A 58 -13.84 -7.79 -20.07
N ILE A 59 -12.75 -7.05 -20.29
CA ILE A 59 -11.59 -7.06 -19.38
C ILE A 59 -11.92 -6.36 -18.05
N PHE A 60 -12.58 -5.21 -18.08
CA PHE A 60 -12.85 -4.37 -16.90
C PHE A 60 -14.26 -4.55 -16.32
N TYR A 61 -14.96 -5.65 -16.63
CA TYR A 61 -16.37 -5.85 -16.24
C TYR A 61 -16.59 -5.75 -14.73
N LYS A 62 -15.64 -6.22 -13.91
CA LYS A 62 -15.74 -6.16 -12.44
C LYS A 62 -15.68 -4.72 -11.93
N ASP A 63 -14.77 -3.91 -12.48
CA ASP A 63 -14.62 -2.50 -12.10
C ASP A 63 -15.84 -1.69 -12.53
N ILE A 64 -16.37 -1.96 -13.73
CA ILE A 64 -17.62 -1.35 -14.22
C ILE A 64 -18.79 -1.71 -13.29
N LEU A 65 -18.93 -2.97 -12.90
CA LEU A 65 -19.96 -3.40 -11.94
C LEU A 65 -19.79 -2.75 -10.56
N GLN A 66 -18.56 -2.55 -10.10
CA GLN A 66 -18.28 -1.85 -8.86
C GLN A 66 -18.69 -0.37 -8.93
N LEU A 67 -18.37 0.32 -10.03
CA LEU A 67 -18.79 1.70 -10.24
C LEU A 67 -20.31 1.83 -10.29
N LEU A 68 -20.99 0.94 -11.03
CA LEU A 68 -22.45 0.92 -11.11
C LEU A 68 -23.08 0.68 -9.73
N LYS A 69 -22.60 -0.30 -8.96
CA LYS A 69 -23.04 -0.52 -7.57
C LYS A 69 -22.81 0.70 -6.69
N GLY A 70 -21.69 1.41 -6.87
CA GLY A 70 -21.38 2.65 -6.16
C GLY A 70 -22.40 3.76 -6.42
N ILE A 71 -22.80 3.93 -7.68
CA ILE A 71 -23.80 4.93 -8.13
C ILE A 71 -25.19 4.58 -7.59
N PHE A 72 -25.61 3.32 -7.69
CA PHE A 72 -26.92 2.86 -7.22
C PHE A 72 -27.06 2.83 -5.68
N ARG A 73 -25.97 3.08 -4.94
CA ARG A 73 -26.04 3.36 -3.49
C ARG A 73 -26.52 4.78 -3.17
N PHE A 74 -26.65 5.66 -4.17
CA PHE A 74 -27.08 7.05 -4.03
C PHE A 74 -26.30 7.84 -2.96
N GLN A 75 -25.01 7.52 -2.82
CA GLN A 75 -24.09 8.18 -1.88
C GLN A 75 -22.96 8.86 -2.65
N TRP A 76 -22.47 9.97 -2.10
CA TRP A 76 -21.34 10.71 -2.66
C TRP A 76 -19.98 10.09 -2.27
N ASN A 77 -19.80 8.81 -2.61
CA ASN A 77 -18.60 8.02 -2.35
C ASN A 77 -17.55 8.20 -3.47
N GLU A 78 -16.39 7.54 -3.33
CA GLU A 78 -15.29 7.64 -4.30
C GLU A 78 -15.70 7.11 -5.68
N GLU A 79 -16.52 6.06 -5.74
CA GLU A 79 -17.03 5.47 -6.97
C GLU A 79 -17.95 6.42 -7.75
N THR A 80 -18.91 7.06 -7.05
CA THR A 80 -19.81 8.08 -7.62
C THR A 80 -19.01 9.30 -8.09
N GLN A 81 -18.04 9.77 -7.30
CA GLN A 81 -17.17 10.86 -7.72
C GLN A 81 -16.33 10.49 -8.94
N TYR A 82 -15.82 9.26 -9.02
CA TYR A 82 -15.07 8.76 -10.16
C TYR A 82 -15.94 8.68 -11.42
N PHE A 83 -17.19 8.19 -11.29
CA PHE A 83 -18.17 8.18 -12.37
C PHE A 83 -18.42 9.59 -12.93
N PHE A 84 -18.70 10.57 -12.06
CA PHE A 84 -18.92 11.95 -12.53
C PHE A 84 -17.67 12.57 -13.17
N LYS A 85 -16.46 12.22 -12.72
CA LYS A 85 -15.21 12.64 -13.40
C LYS A 85 -15.11 12.07 -14.81
N ILE A 86 -15.53 10.83 -15.03
CA ILE A 86 -15.63 10.25 -16.38
C ILE A 86 -16.60 11.07 -17.23
N ILE A 87 -17.82 11.32 -16.73
CA ILE A 87 -18.83 12.13 -17.44
C ILE A 87 -18.28 13.51 -17.79
N ILE A 88 -17.66 14.22 -16.85
CA ILE A 88 -17.06 15.55 -17.11
C ILE A 88 -15.96 15.47 -18.17
N SER A 89 -15.13 14.44 -18.15
CA SER A 89 -14.08 14.24 -19.16
C SER A 89 -14.65 13.97 -20.56
N MET A 90 -15.89 13.47 -20.68
CA MET A 90 -16.55 13.24 -21.97
C MET A 90 -17.19 14.49 -22.56
N ILE A 91 -17.47 15.52 -21.74
CA ILE A 91 -18.17 16.74 -22.21
C ILE A 91 -17.46 17.39 -23.40
N PRO A 92 -16.13 17.66 -23.37
CA PRO A 92 -15.48 18.34 -24.50
C PRO A 92 -15.54 17.55 -25.81
N VAL A 93 -15.40 16.23 -25.76
CA VAL A 93 -15.43 15.40 -26.99
C VAL A 93 -16.86 15.27 -27.54
N VAL A 94 -17.88 15.23 -26.68
CA VAL A 94 -19.29 15.24 -27.10
C VAL A 94 -19.64 16.57 -27.75
N ILE A 95 -19.21 17.70 -27.17
CA ILE A 95 -19.38 19.02 -27.79
C ILE A 95 -18.69 19.05 -29.16
N LEU A 96 -17.45 18.56 -29.25
CA LEU A 96 -16.74 18.50 -30.53
C LEU A 96 -17.51 17.67 -31.57
N GLY A 97 -18.00 16.48 -31.18
CA GLY A 97 -18.73 15.60 -32.07
C GLY A 97 -20.13 16.09 -32.47
N LEU A 98 -20.77 16.94 -31.68
CA LEU A 98 -22.10 17.50 -32.01
C LEU A 98 -22.02 18.76 -32.89
N PHE A 99 -21.00 19.60 -32.67
CA PHE A 99 -20.92 20.91 -33.33
C PHE A 99 -19.87 20.99 -34.44
N PHE A 100 -18.90 20.08 -34.48
CA PHE A 100 -17.75 20.15 -35.39
C PHE A 100 -17.49 18.81 -36.12
N MET A 101 -18.54 18.02 -36.34
CA MET A 101 -18.40 16.70 -36.96
C MET A 101 -17.92 16.78 -38.41
N GLU A 102 -18.43 17.74 -39.18
CA GLU A 102 -18.06 17.95 -40.58
C GLU A 102 -16.59 18.35 -40.72
N GLU A 103 -16.10 19.25 -39.86
CA GLU A 103 -14.70 19.65 -39.83
C GLU A 103 -13.79 18.51 -39.41
N VAL A 104 -14.20 17.70 -38.43
CA VAL A 104 -13.46 16.51 -38.01
C VAL A 104 -13.36 15.51 -39.15
N GLU A 105 -14.46 15.19 -39.84
CA GLU A 105 -14.47 14.29 -41.00
C GLU A 105 -13.58 14.82 -42.13
N GLY A 106 -13.54 16.13 -42.34
CA GLY A 106 -12.64 16.81 -43.27
C GLY A 106 -11.15 16.63 -42.97
N LEU A 107 -10.76 16.16 -41.78
CA LEU A 107 -9.37 15.81 -41.45
C LEU A 107 -8.99 14.39 -41.87
N PHE A 108 -9.97 13.50 -42.09
CA PHE A 108 -9.76 12.11 -42.51
C PHE A 108 -9.67 11.97 -44.04
N THR A 109 -8.84 12.79 -44.68
CA THR A 109 -8.70 12.86 -46.15
C THR A 109 -7.75 11.82 -46.76
N GLY A 110 -7.23 10.87 -45.96
CA GLY A 110 -6.19 9.94 -46.39
C GLY A 110 -4.82 10.60 -46.61
N ASN A 111 -4.62 11.84 -46.15
CA ASN A 111 -3.37 12.55 -46.27
C ASN A 111 -2.30 11.97 -45.32
N ILE A 112 -1.52 11.02 -45.85
CA ILE A 112 -0.45 10.31 -45.12
C ILE A 112 0.56 11.29 -44.50
N ARG A 113 0.86 12.42 -45.15
CA ARG A 113 1.81 13.41 -44.62
C ARG A 113 1.27 14.10 -43.37
N PHE A 114 -0.02 14.43 -43.37
CA PHE A 114 -0.70 15.00 -42.21
C PHE A 114 -0.70 14.01 -41.03
N VAL A 115 -1.08 12.75 -41.28
CA VAL A 115 -1.05 11.68 -40.28
C VAL A 115 0.37 11.49 -39.71
N GLY A 116 1.39 11.46 -40.58
CA GLY A 116 2.79 11.35 -40.18
C GLY A 116 3.25 12.50 -39.27
N PHE A 117 2.87 13.74 -39.58
CA PHE A 117 3.16 14.88 -38.71
C PHE A 117 2.49 14.76 -37.33
N MET A 118 1.24 14.33 -37.28
CA MET A 118 0.51 14.15 -36.02
C MET A 118 1.08 13.01 -35.15
N LEU A 119 1.62 11.95 -35.78
CA LEU A 119 2.35 10.89 -35.07
C LEU A 119 3.64 11.42 -34.42
N ILE A 120 4.37 12.31 -35.10
CA ILE A 120 5.53 12.99 -34.53
C ILE A 120 5.10 13.88 -33.36
N LEU A 121 4.00 14.64 -33.52
CA LEU A 121 3.47 15.48 -32.44
C LEU A 121 3.09 14.65 -31.20
N THR A 122 2.45 13.50 -31.40
CA THR A 122 2.15 12.53 -30.33
C THR A 122 3.44 12.04 -29.65
N SER A 123 4.46 11.71 -30.44
CA SER A 123 5.76 11.25 -29.93
C SER A 123 6.45 12.33 -29.10
N ILE A 124 6.40 13.60 -29.54
CA ILE A 124 6.92 14.76 -28.81
C ILE A 124 6.16 14.97 -27.50
N LEU A 125 4.82 14.91 -27.53
CA LEU A 125 3.97 15.04 -26.35
C LEU A 125 4.33 13.98 -25.29
N LEU A 126 4.53 12.74 -25.72
CA LEU A 126 4.98 11.65 -24.85
C LEU A 126 6.42 11.84 -24.38
N ALA A 127 7.33 12.29 -25.24
CA ALA A 127 8.71 12.62 -24.86
C ALA A 127 8.75 13.68 -23.75
N PHE A 128 7.89 14.69 -23.80
CA PHE A 128 7.75 15.69 -22.73
C PHE A 128 7.33 15.09 -21.38
N THR A 129 6.61 13.95 -21.37
CA THR A 129 6.30 13.24 -20.12
C THR A 129 7.52 12.58 -19.48
N TYR A 130 8.59 12.31 -20.24
CA TYR A 130 9.86 11.81 -19.70
C TYR A 130 10.74 12.93 -19.13
N LEU A 131 10.64 14.13 -19.71
CA LEU A 131 11.32 15.33 -19.23
C LEU A 131 10.72 15.88 -17.93
N LYS A 132 9.49 15.47 -17.58
CA LYS A 132 8.76 15.91 -16.39
C LYS A 132 8.41 14.72 -15.51
N LYS A 133 8.94 14.62 -14.29
CA LYS A 133 8.66 13.44 -13.44
C LYS A 133 7.19 13.35 -13.08
N SER A 134 6.58 12.25 -13.52
CA SER A 134 5.21 11.85 -13.22
C SER A 134 4.95 11.73 -11.72
N ASN A 135 3.78 12.19 -11.27
CA ASN A 135 3.33 12.01 -9.90
C ASN A 135 1.83 11.77 -9.77
N LYS A 136 1.45 11.07 -8.70
CA LYS A 136 0.07 10.67 -8.42
C LYS A 136 -0.64 11.72 -7.54
N ARG A 137 -1.18 12.75 -8.19
CA ARG A 137 -2.31 13.55 -7.67
C ARG A 137 -3.62 12.79 -7.95
N THR A 138 -4.55 12.83 -7.01
CA THR A 138 -5.93 12.38 -7.25
C THR A 138 -6.60 13.40 -8.16
N ILE A 139 -6.95 12.99 -9.38
CA ILE A 139 -7.62 13.83 -10.39
C ILE A 139 -8.89 14.41 -9.75
N ASN A 140 -8.98 15.74 -9.67
CA ASN A 140 -10.20 16.43 -9.26
C ASN A 140 -11.12 16.67 -10.48
N PHE A 141 -12.31 17.22 -10.27
CA PHE A 141 -13.27 17.45 -11.36
C PHE A 141 -12.76 18.41 -12.45
N TRP A 142 -11.94 19.41 -12.08
CA TRP A 142 -11.33 20.31 -13.05
C TRP A 142 -10.26 19.59 -13.87
N ASP A 143 -9.42 18.77 -13.22
CA ASP A 143 -8.41 17.96 -13.87
C ASP A 143 -9.05 16.98 -14.87
N SER A 144 -10.21 16.38 -14.54
CA SER A 144 -10.96 15.53 -15.48
C SER A 144 -11.49 16.30 -16.69
N PHE A 145 -11.86 17.57 -16.52
CA PHE A 145 -12.24 18.42 -17.65
C PHE A 145 -11.04 18.73 -18.57
N ILE A 146 -9.84 19.00 -18.02
CA ILE A 146 -8.62 19.17 -18.83
C ILE A 146 -8.31 17.90 -19.63
N ILE A 147 -8.38 16.75 -18.96
CA ILE A 147 -8.17 15.46 -19.62
C ILE A 147 -9.19 15.28 -20.76
N GLY A 148 -10.43 15.74 -20.56
CA GLY A 148 -11.45 15.80 -21.60
C GLY A 148 -11.10 16.71 -22.79
N ILE A 149 -10.51 17.88 -22.54
CA ILE A 149 -10.02 18.77 -23.62
C ILE A 149 -8.92 18.07 -24.42
N ALA A 150 -7.96 17.45 -23.74
CA ALA A 150 -6.90 16.68 -24.39
C ALA A 150 -7.46 15.49 -25.20
N GLN A 151 -8.52 14.84 -24.70
CA GLN A 151 -9.24 13.77 -25.40
C GLN A 151 -9.94 14.29 -26.65
N ALA A 152 -10.58 15.47 -26.60
CA ALA A 152 -11.22 16.09 -27.75
C ALA A 152 -10.20 16.46 -28.84
N MET A 153 -9.05 17.02 -28.45
CA MET A 153 -7.95 17.29 -29.40
C MET A 153 -7.43 16.02 -30.08
N ALA A 154 -7.52 14.87 -29.40
CA ALA A 154 -7.07 13.59 -29.92
C ALA A 154 -8.05 12.88 -30.86
N VAL A 155 -9.13 13.56 -31.28
CA VAL A 155 -9.98 13.12 -32.39
C VAL A 155 -9.26 13.26 -33.74
N ILE A 156 -8.26 14.14 -33.83
CA ILE A 156 -7.46 14.36 -35.04
C ILE A 156 -6.67 13.08 -35.42
N PRO A 157 -6.72 12.64 -36.69
CA PRO A 157 -5.95 11.48 -37.17
C PRO A 157 -4.46 11.60 -36.86
N GLY A 158 -3.87 10.56 -36.25
CA GLY A 158 -2.45 10.54 -35.88
C GLY A 158 -2.14 11.13 -34.50
N ILE A 159 -3.08 11.83 -33.85
CA ILE A 159 -2.98 12.12 -32.41
C ILE A 159 -3.45 10.91 -31.60
N SER A 160 -2.65 10.43 -30.64
CA SER A 160 -3.05 9.30 -29.79
C SER A 160 -3.97 9.76 -28.66
N ARG A 161 -5.21 9.22 -28.60
CA ARG A 161 -6.15 9.50 -27.51
C ARG A 161 -5.65 9.03 -26.14
N SER A 162 -5.20 7.78 -26.07
CA SER A 162 -4.57 7.21 -24.87
C SER A 162 -3.30 7.99 -24.52
N GLY A 163 -2.46 8.31 -25.50
CA GLY A 163 -1.24 9.10 -25.30
C GLY A 163 -1.50 10.51 -24.75
N ALA A 164 -2.45 11.25 -25.33
CA ALA A 164 -2.78 12.61 -24.92
C ALA A 164 -3.40 12.68 -23.52
N THR A 165 -4.31 11.75 -23.20
CA THR A 165 -4.95 11.67 -21.88
C THR A 165 -3.98 11.22 -20.79
N ILE A 166 -3.14 10.22 -21.06
CA ILE A 166 -2.07 9.76 -20.15
C ILE A 166 -1.05 10.86 -19.93
N ALA A 167 -0.56 11.52 -20.99
CA ALA A 167 0.40 12.61 -20.88
C ALA A 167 -0.17 13.77 -20.05
N THR A 168 -1.39 14.20 -20.33
CA THR A 168 -2.07 15.27 -19.58
C THR A 168 -2.24 14.91 -18.11
N GLY A 169 -2.69 13.68 -17.80
CA GLY A 169 -2.82 13.19 -16.43
C GLY A 169 -1.49 13.14 -15.68
N ILE A 170 -0.41 12.75 -16.36
CA ILE A 170 0.95 12.75 -15.82
C ILE A 170 1.43 14.19 -15.55
N LEU A 171 1.21 15.11 -16.48
CA LEU A 171 1.68 16.50 -16.41
C LEU A 171 1.00 17.32 -15.30
N ILE A 172 -0.22 16.95 -14.89
CA ILE A 172 -1.04 17.60 -13.83
C ILE A 172 -0.64 17.13 -12.41
N GLY A 173 0.05 16.01 -12.25
CA GLY A 173 0.06 15.24 -11.01
C GLY A 173 1.15 15.48 -9.94
N ASN A 174 1.93 16.56 -9.95
CA ASN A 174 3.29 16.74 -9.35
C ASN A 174 3.57 16.54 -7.81
N ARG A 175 3.06 15.51 -7.10
CA ARG A 175 3.35 15.24 -5.66
C ARG A 175 4.64 14.48 -5.29
N LYS A 176 4.93 13.28 -5.84
CA LYS A 176 6.09 12.45 -5.43
C LYS A 176 7.47 13.02 -5.78
N GLU A 177 7.61 13.94 -6.72
CA GLU A 177 8.89 14.58 -7.07
C GLU A 177 9.23 15.64 -6.04
N LEU A 178 8.25 16.43 -5.61
CA LEU A 178 8.41 17.33 -4.47
C LEU A 178 8.73 16.56 -3.20
N ILE A 179 8.03 15.44 -2.94
CA ILE A 179 8.35 14.55 -1.80
C ILE A 179 9.74 13.93 -1.95
N ALA A 180 10.13 13.45 -3.14
CA ALA A 180 11.46 12.88 -3.36
C ALA A 180 12.57 13.93 -3.26
N LYS A 181 12.33 15.15 -3.74
CA LYS A 181 13.23 16.30 -3.57
C LYS A 181 13.40 16.64 -2.10
N PHE A 182 12.29 16.69 -1.36
CA PHE A 182 12.32 16.90 0.09
C PHE A 182 13.04 15.76 0.81
N ASN A 183 12.69 14.50 0.55
CA ASN A 183 13.29 13.33 1.19
C ASN A 183 14.80 13.30 0.95
N ARG A 184 15.27 13.53 -0.28
CA ARG A 184 16.72 13.60 -0.55
C ARG A 184 17.40 14.70 0.27
N LYS A 185 16.81 15.89 0.31
CA LYS A 185 17.34 17.02 1.09
C LYS A 185 17.31 16.73 2.60
N TYR A 186 16.28 16.04 3.07
CA TYR A 186 16.14 15.60 4.45
C TYR A 186 17.20 14.55 4.80
N ASP A 187 17.40 13.53 3.95
CA ASP A 187 18.42 12.49 4.13
C ASP A 187 19.83 13.09 4.12
N GLU A 188 20.12 14.00 3.18
CA GLU A 188 21.37 14.77 3.13
C GLU A 188 21.56 15.61 4.41
N PHE A 189 20.48 16.24 4.91
CA PHE A 189 20.53 17.00 6.16
C PHE A 189 20.83 16.11 7.37
N ILE A 190 20.18 14.95 7.50
CA ILE A 190 20.44 14.01 8.60
C ILE A 190 21.88 13.48 8.50
N SER A 191 22.29 13.01 7.31
CA SER A 191 23.62 12.44 7.09
C SER A 191 24.74 13.45 7.35
N LYS A 192 24.61 14.69 6.87
CA LYS A 192 25.62 15.74 7.10
C LYS A 192 25.80 16.08 8.59
N ASN A 193 24.76 15.88 9.39
CA ASN A 193 24.74 16.26 10.80
C ASN A 193 24.71 15.05 11.74
N GLU A 194 25.01 13.85 11.26
CA GLU A 194 24.88 12.58 11.99
C GLU A 194 25.55 12.64 13.38
N ALA A 195 26.77 13.18 13.46
CA ALA A 195 27.52 13.31 14.72
C ALA A 195 26.78 14.16 15.77
N ILE A 196 26.00 15.16 15.36
CA ILE A 196 25.18 16.00 16.25
C ILE A 196 23.92 15.24 16.65
N PHE A 197 23.26 14.58 15.69
CA PHE A 197 22.07 13.75 15.96
C PHE A 197 22.35 12.60 16.93
N LEU A 198 23.55 12.01 16.88
CA LEU A 198 23.97 10.95 17.80
C LEU A 198 24.15 11.43 19.25
N LYS A 199 24.41 12.73 19.48
CA LYS A 199 24.54 13.29 20.85
C LYS A 199 23.22 13.32 21.60
N ARG A 200 22.10 13.46 20.87
CA ARG A 200 20.72 13.53 21.41
C ARG A 200 20.57 14.56 22.54
N ASP A 201 21.20 15.72 22.38
CA ASP A 201 21.14 16.83 23.34
C ASP A 201 20.48 18.07 22.73
N GLY A 202 20.36 19.14 23.52
CA GLY A 202 19.74 20.40 23.10
C GLY A 202 20.36 21.06 21.85
N SER A 203 21.58 20.69 21.45
CA SER A 203 22.24 21.25 20.25
C SER A 203 21.55 20.87 18.94
N VAL A 204 20.74 19.80 18.93
CA VAL A 204 20.04 19.34 17.72
C VAL A 204 18.81 20.21 17.40
N ALA A 205 18.14 20.79 18.40
CA ALA A 205 16.87 21.49 18.22
C ALA A 205 16.97 22.78 17.36
N PRO A 206 17.97 23.67 17.56
CA PRO A 206 18.17 24.83 16.68
C PRO A 206 18.42 24.44 15.22
N LEU A 207 19.20 23.38 15.01
CA LEU A 207 19.57 22.88 13.69
C LEU A 207 18.34 22.39 12.89
N ILE A 208 17.44 21.63 13.54
CA ILE A 208 16.19 21.19 12.91
C ILE A 208 15.26 22.38 12.67
N SER A 209 15.19 23.34 13.61
CA SER A 209 14.36 24.54 13.46
C SER A 209 14.80 25.40 12.28
N GLU A 210 16.11 25.54 12.05
CA GLU A 210 16.65 26.22 10.88
C GLU A 210 16.32 25.46 9.58
N PHE A 211 16.53 24.15 9.56
CA PHE A 211 16.18 23.30 8.42
C PHE A 211 14.69 23.38 8.08
N GLU A 212 13.83 23.37 9.09
CA GLU A 212 12.37 23.52 8.96
C GLU A 212 12.02 24.85 8.32
N LYS A 213 12.52 25.96 8.88
CA LYS A 213 12.23 27.31 8.36
C LYS A 213 12.65 27.44 6.90
N LYS A 214 13.85 26.98 6.55
CA LYS A 214 14.37 27.03 5.17
C LYS A 214 13.54 26.17 4.22
N THR A 215 13.20 24.96 4.64
CA THR A 215 12.50 23.99 3.80
C THR A 215 11.03 24.35 3.62
N ILE A 216 10.34 24.81 4.65
CA ILE A 216 8.96 25.31 4.52
C ILE A 216 8.92 26.51 3.58
N ASN A 217 9.83 27.47 3.72
CA ASN A 217 9.84 28.64 2.84
C ASN A 217 10.09 28.27 1.37
N GLU A 218 11.03 27.36 1.10
CA GLU A 218 11.29 26.85 -0.25
C GLU A 218 10.05 26.18 -0.83
N PHE A 219 9.43 25.26 -0.08
CA PHE A 219 8.34 24.43 -0.59
C PHE A 219 6.98 25.15 -0.62
N LYS A 220 6.81 26.24 0.14
CA LYS A 220 5.61 27.09 0.11
C LYS A 220 5.33 27.67 -1.28
N THR A 221 6.38 27.90 -2.08
CA THR A 221 6.25 28.41 -3.46
C THR A 221 5.46 27.49 -4.39
N TYR A 222 5.42 26.18 -4.11
CA TYR A 222 4.71 25.19 -4.92
C TYR A 222 3.20 25.09 -4.62
N LYS A 223 2.67 25.84 -3.63
CA LYS A 223 1.24 25.91 -3.26
C LYS A 223 0.54 24.53 -3.21
N ASN A 224 1.10 23.60 -2.43
CA ASN A 224 0.56 22.25 -2.28
C ASN A 224 0.41 21.87 -0.80
N ASP A 225 -0.84 21.83 -0.32
CA ASP A 225 -1.15 21.60 1.09
C ASP A 225 -0.70 20.22 1.58
N PHE A 226 -0.88 19.17 0.79
CA PHE A 226 -0.44 17.83 1.15
C PHE A 226 1.08 17.74 1.31
N VAL A 227 1.84 18.32 0.38
CA VAL A 227 3.32 18.33 0.43
C VAL A 227 3.78 19.17 1.61
N SER A 228 3.14 20.31 1.86
CA SER A 228 3.42 21.14 3.03
C SER A 228 3.20 20.34 4.32
N GLU A 229 2.06 19.67 4.46
CA GLU A 229 1.76 18.83 5.62
C GLU A 229 2.75 17.66 5.75
N TYR A 230 3.08 16.96 4.66
CA TYR A 230 4.07 15.88 4.64
C TYR A 230 5.42 16.35 5.19
N ILE A 231 5.92 17.50 4.71
CA ILE A 231 7.18 18.10 5.17
C ILE A 231 7.09 18.45 6.65
N THR A 232 6.02 19.15 7.06
CA THR A 232 5.80 19.55 8.44
C THR A 232 5.83 18.36 9.39
N TYR A 233 5.12 17.27 9.08
CA TYR A 233 5.02 16.13 9.99
C TYR A 233 6.22 15.16 9.90
N THR A 234 6.94 15.14 8.78
CA THR A 234 8.25 14.47 8.70
C THR A 234 9.23 15.13 9.68
N ILE A 235 9.33 16.46 9.64
CA ILE A 235 10.22 17.24 10.53
C ILE A 235 9.76 17.15 11.98
N ALA A 236 8.44 17.21 12.24
CA ALA A 236 7.90 17.03 13.58
C ALA A 236 8.26 15.65 14.17
N SER A 237 8.26 14.59 13.36
CA SER A 237 8.71 13.25 13.76
C SER A 237 10.19 13.24 14.14
N THR A 238 11.03 14.00 13.43
CA THR A 238 12.44 14.16 13.77
C THR A 238 12.59 14.79 15.15
N PHE A 239 11.91 15.91 15.43
CA PHE A 239 11.90 16.54 16.75
C PHE A 239 11.49 15.55 17.85
N ASN A 240 10.41 14.79 17.64
CA ASN A 240 9.94 13.81 18.62
C ASN A 240 10.92 12.64 18.83
N SER A 241 11.71 12.27 17.83
CA SER A 241 12.64 11.12 17.93
C SER A 241 13.89 11.39 18.77
N ILE A 242 14.26 12.65 18.94
CA ILE A 242 15.52 13.03 19.59
C ILE A 242 15.37 12.99 21.10
N ASP A 243 14.17 13.28 21.63
CA ASP A 243 13.83 13.26 23.06
C ASP A 243 14.96 13.83 23.95
N ILE A 244 15.18 15.14 23.86
CA ILE A 244 16.20 15.86 24.63
C ILE A 244 15.83 16.06 26.11
N SER A 245 14.72 15.45 26.58
CA SER A 245 14.22 15.61 27.94
C SER A 245 15.18 15.13 29.03
N TYR A 246 16.17 14.30 28.67
CA TYR A 246 17.17 13.77 29.59
C TYR A 246 18.48 14.60 29.67
N THR A 247 18.64 15.65 28.86
CA THR A 247 19.84 16.50 28.91
C THR A 247 19.57 17.80 29.67
N LYS A 248 20.37 18.02 30.72
CA LYS A 248 20.39 19.12 31.73
C LYS A 248 19.58 20.41 31.43
N ARG A 249 18.95 20.87 32.52
CA ARG A 249 18.02 22.01 32.76
C ARG A 249 18.30 23.39 32.15
N ASP A 250 19.40 23.61 31.44
CA ASP A 250 19.75 24.96 31.00
C ASP A 250 19.73 25.04 29.47
N SER A 251 18.79 25.84 28.96
CA SER A 251 18.50 26.20 27.55
C SER A 251 17.46 25.34 26.79
N VAL A 252 16.29 25.96 26.58
CA VAL A 252 15.19 25.61 25.66
C VAL A 252 14.83 24.12 25.58
N THR A 253 13.97 23.68 26.50
CA THR A 253 13.35 22.36 26.45
C THR A 253 12.35 22.27 25.29
N PHE A 254 12.76 21.65 24.18
CA PHE A 254 11.86 21.09 23.18
C PHE A 254 11.29 19.76 23.71
N ASP A 255 10.44 19.86 24.73
CA ASP A 255 9.78 18.72 25.36
C ASP A 255 8.55 18.25 24.56
N LYS A 256 8.01 17.08 24.94
CA LYS A 256 6.82 16.49 24.29
C LYS A 256 5.63 17.46 24.25
N ALA A 257 5.48 18.31 25.26
CA ALA A 257 4.41 19.29 25.34
C ALA A 257 4.57 20.42 24.30
N SER A 258 5.77 20.97 24.15
CA SER A 258 6.06 21.99 23.13
C SER A 258 5.84 21.47 21.71
N ILE A 259 6.23 20.22 21.45
CA ILE A 259 6.00 19.54 20.16
C ILE A 259 4.50 19.37 19.89
N TYR A 260 3.73 18.94 20.89
CA TYR A 260 2.27 18.87 20.78
C TYR A 260 1.64 20.24 20.50
N LEU A 261 2.01 21.27 21.26
CA LEU A 261 1.48 22.63 21.10
C LEU A 261 1.77 23.18 19.70
N LYS A 262 2.98 22.93 19.18
CA LYS A 262 3.38 23.41 17.86
C LYS A 262 2.70 22.66 16.71
N TYR A 263 2.57 21.33 16.80
CA TYR A 263 2.21 20.50 15.65
C TYR A 263 0.79 19.94 15.67
N LEU A 264 0.14 19.82 16.83
CA LEU A 264 -1.15 19.13 16.96
C LEU A 264 -2.25 19.95 17.64
N HIS A 265 -1.89 20.82 18.60
CA HIS A 265 -2.87 21.60 19.34
C HIS A 265 -3.68 22.52 18.41
N ASN A 266 -5.02 22.48 18.54
CA ASN A 266 -5.98 23.22 17.72
C ASN A 266 -5.84 23.02 16.20
N LYS A 267 -5.33 21.86 15.77
CA LYS A 267 -5.24 21.49 14.35
C LYS A 267 -6.15 20.30 14.04
N PRO A 268 -6.80 20.27 12.86
CA PRO A 268 -7.66 19.16 12.47
C PRO A 268 -6.84 17.89 12.21
N VAL A 269 -7.48 16.73 12.41
CA VAL A 269 -6.86 15.43 12.17
C VAL A 269 -6.66 15.21 10.66
N LYS A 270 -5.45 14.81 10.25
CA LYS A 270 -5.09 14.60 8.84
C LYS A 270 -5.03 13.11 8.49
N TYR A 271 -6.19 12.44 8.40
CA TYR A 271 -6.26 11.00 8.13
C TYR A 271 -5.57 10.57 6.83
N ASN A 272 -5.65 11.41 5.79
CA ASN A 272 -5.10 11.12 4.48
C ASN A 272 -3.61 11.43 4.36
N ASN A 273 -2.95 11.93 5.41
CA ASN A 273 -1.53 12.22 5.43
C ASN A 273 -0.77 11.15 6.24
N PRO A 274 0.06 10.30 5.60
CA PRO A 274 0.73 9.21 6.29
C PRO A 274 1.76 9.70 7.33
N GLU A 275 2.44 10.81 7.08
CA GLU A 275 3.42 11.36 8.03
C GLU A 275 2.77 11.99 9.24
N TYR A 276 1.60 12.62 9.08
CA TYR A 276 0.78 13.05 10.22
C TYR A 276 0.43 11.86 11.10
N ILE A 277 -0.11 10.78 10.52
CA ILE A 277 -0.53 9.59 11.27
C ILE A 277 0.67 8.89 11.92
N ASN A 278 1.82 8.84 11.24
CA ASN A 278 3.06 8.31 11.78
C ASN A 278 3.56 9.13 12.98
N PHE A 279 3.62 10.45 12.83
CA PHE A 279 3.99 11.38 13.89
C PHE A 279 3.05 11.26 15.09
N TYR A 280 1.74 11.28 14.85
CA TYR A 280 0.70 11.09 15.86
C TYR A 280 0.89 9.79 16.65
N LYS A 281 1.12 8.66 15.97
CA LYS A 281 1.37 7.37 16.63
C LYS A 281 2.65 7.39 17.45
N LYS A 282 3.71 8.05 16.97
CA LYS A 282 5.00 8.14 17.68
C LYS A 282 4.90 8.99 18.94
N ILE A 283 4.26 10.16 18.86
CA ILE A 283 4.14 11.06 20.02
C ILE A 283 3.23 10.46 21.10
N PHE A 284 2.16 9.74 20.75
CA PHE A 284 1.25 9.11 21.72
C PHE A 284 1.51 7.63 21.98
N LYS A 285 2.67 7.11 21.57
CA LYS A 285 3.04 5.71 21.77
C LYS A 285 2.96 5.34 23.25
N SER A 286 2.17 4.32 23.57
CA SER A 286 1.92 3.83 24.94
C SER A 286 1.30 4.87 25.89
N GLU A 287 0.83 6.01 25.40
CA GLU A 287 0.40 7.10 26.27
C GLU A 287 -0.85 6.71 27.07
N LEU A 288 -1.84 6.06 26.45
CA LEU A 288 -3.04 5.61 27.17
C LEU A 288 -2.67 4.69 28.35
N LYS A 289 -1.72 3.77 28.15
CA LYS A 289 -1.19 2.91 29.21
C LYS A 289 -0.47 3.72 30.30
N ASN A 290 0.33 4.70 29.91
CA ASN A 290 1.01 5.56 30.88
C ASN A 290 0.01 6.37 31.73
N LEU A 291 -1.10 6.79 31.14
CA LEU A 291 -2.18 7.46 31.87
C LEU A 291 -2.81 6.52 32.90
N THR A 292 -3.10 5.26 32.53
CA THR A 292 -3.76 4.29 33.44
C THR A 292 -2.89 3.88 34.63
N LEU A 293 -1.57 4.07 34.55
CA LEU A 293 -0.64 3.82 35.66
C LEU A 293 -0.65 4.92 36.73
N LYS A 294 -1.23 6.09 36.44
CA LYS A 294 -1.35 7.20 37.40
C LYS A 294 -2.64 7.06 38.20
N ILE A 295 -2.65 7.58 39.43
CA ILE A 295 -3.87 7.63 40.27
C ILE A 295 -5.02 8.32 39.51
N SER A 296 -4.72 9.40 38.78
CA SER A 296 -5.69 10.12 37.95
C SER A 296 -6.25 9.33 36.76
N GLY A 297 -5.60 8.24 36.36
CA GLY A 297 -6.04 7.35 35.28
C GLY A 297 -6.83 6.13 35.74
N MET A 298 -7.14 6.00 37.03
CA MET A 298 -7.96 4.88 37.54
C MET A 298 -9.33 4.82 36.83
N ASP A 299 -9.91 5.97 36.51
CA ASP A 299 -11.20 6.05 35.81
C ASP A 299 -11.13 5.53 34.38
N ILE A 300 -9.96 5.59 33.73
CA ILE A 300 -9.74 5.00 32.40
C ILE A 300 -9.85 3.47 32.50
N THR A 301 -9.18 2.88 33.49
CA THR A 301 -9.22 1.43 33.74
C THR A 301 -10.65 0.98 34.08
N LYS A 302 -11.36 1.72 34.94
CA LYS A 302 -12.77 1.43 35.27
C LYS A 302 -13.70 1.55 34.06
N ALA A 303 -13.52 2.59 33.24
CA ALA A 303 -14.30 2.77 32.02
C ALA A 303 -14.17 1.59 31.05
N ILE A 304 -12.96 1.02 30.93
CA ILE A 304 -12.69 -0.10 30.03
C ILE A 304 -13.12 -1.44 30.65
N ASN A 305 -12.69 -1.76 31.87
CA ASN A 305 -12.87 -3.09 32.44
C ASN A 305 -14.22 -3.30 33.13
N GLU A 306 -14.75 -2.27 33.78
CA GLU A 306 -15.98 -2.39 34.59
C GLU A 306 -17.20 -1.87 33.81
N GLN A 307 -17.10 -0.69 33.21
CA GLN A 307 -18.24 -0.03 32.56
C GLN A 307 -18.41 -0.41 31.09
N ASN A 308 -17.33 -0.81 30.41
CA ASN A 308 -17.32 -1.16 28.98
C ASN A 308 -18.03 -0.11 28.09
N SER A 309 -17.78 1.18 28.33
CA SER A 309 -18.50 2.29 27.70
C SER A 309 -17.54 3.29 27.05
N VAL A 310 -17.86 3.69 25.81
CA VAL A 310 -17.14 4.74 25.07
C VAL A 310 -17.33 6.09 25.76
N GLU A 311 -18.52 6.36 26.28
CA GLU A 311 -18.89 7.60 26.96
C GLU A 311 -18.11 7.76 28.27
N ALA A 312 -18.04 6.68 29.06
CA ALA A 312 -17.24 6.64 30.28
C ALA A 312 -15.75 6.87 30.01
N LEU A 313 -15.23 6.22 28.96
CA LEU A 313 -13.83 6.35 28.57
C LEU A 313 -13.53 7.77 28.05
N SER A 314 -14.42 8.32 27.23
CA SER A 314 -14.33 9.70 26.75
C SER A 314 -14.33 10.70 27.91
N LYS A 315 -15.21 10.52 28.90
CA LYS A 315 -15.28 11.36 30.12
C LYS A 315 -14.00 11.27 30.95
N ALA A 316 -13.43 10.07 31.11
CA ALA A 316 -12.17 9.89 31.81
C ALA A 316 -11.00 10.60 31.09
N LEU A 317 -11.00 10.54 29.75
CA LEU A 317 -9.99 11.19 28.92
C LEU A 317 -10.13 12.72 28.82
N SER A 318 -11.33 13.26 28.95
CA SER A 318 -11.56 14.72 28.98
C SER A 318 -10.88 15.43 30.16
N LYS A 319 -10.39 14.69 31.17
CA LYS A 319 -9.60 15.26 32.28
C LYS A 319 -8.23 15.76 31.83
N TYR A 320 -7.76 15.36 30.64
CA TYR A 320 -6.44 15.72 30.13
C TYR A 320 -6.57 16.85 29.10
N PRO A 321 -5.93 18.02 29.33
CA PRO A 321 -6.10 19.19 28.46
C PRO A 321 -5.76 18.95 26.98
N PHE A 322 -4.85 18.02 26.68
CA PHE A 322 -4.49 17.72 25.29
C PHE A 322 -5.53 16.87 24.53
N LEU A 323 -6.59 16.43 25.21
CA LEU A 323 -7.69 15.61 24.67
C LEU A 323 -9.05 16.35 24.66
N GLU A 324 -9.03 17.68 24.69
CA GLU A 324 -10.25 18.52 24.60
C GLU A 324 -10.99 18.35 23.27
N ASN A 325 -10.27 18.16 22.17
CA ASN A 325 -10.87 17.97 20.85
C ASN A 325 -11.45 16.55 20.71
N GLU A 326 -12.77 16.44 20.49
CA GLU A 326 -13.49 15.16 20.40
C GLU A 326 -12.98 14.24 19.29
N GLU A 327 -12.69 14.79 18.11
CA GLU A 327 -12.14 14.02 16.99
C GLU A 327 -10.80 13.39 17.35
N PHE A 328 -9.89 14.20 17.89
CA PHE A 328 -8.55 13.80 18.28
C PHE A 328 -8.56 12.80 19.43
N LYS A 329 -9.43 13.02 20.43
CA LYS A 329 -9.63 12.14 21.58
C LYS A 329 -10.17 10.78 21.16
N SER A 330 -11.12 10.75 20.22
CA SER A 330 -11.63 9.49 19.67
C SER A 330 -10.56 8.70 18.91
N LEU A 331 -9.74 9.38 18.09
CA LEU A 331 -8.59 8.74 17.46
C LEU A 331 -7.57 8.22 18.50
N PHE A 332 -7.39 8.96 19.60
CA PHE A 332 -6.50 8.57 20.70
C PHE A 332 -7.01 7.32 21.40
N MET A 333 -8.33 7.24 21.64
CA MET A 333 -8.98 6.04 22.16
C MET A 333 -8.71 4.83 21.27
N ILE A 334 -8.98 4.93 19.97
CA ILE A 334 -8.77 3.81 19.03
C ILE A 334 -7.31 3.34 19.04
N ASN A 335 -6.35 4.28 18.96
CA ASN A 335 -4.93 3.94 18.94
C ASN A 335 -4.46 3.33 20.27
N GLY A 336 -4.89 3.89 21.40
CA GLY A 336 -4.54 3.40 22.73
C GLY A 336 -5.14 2.04 23.03
N LEU A 337 -6.42 1.81 22.72
CA LEU A 337 -7.10 0.52 22.87
C LEU A 337 -6.40 -0.59 22.08
N ARG A 338 -5.96 -0.29 20.85
CA ARG A 338 -5.14 -1.21 20.05
C ARG A 338 -3.83 -1.59 20.76
N GLU A 339 -3.17 -0.63 21.40
CA GLU A 339 -1.86 -0.84 22.04
C GLU A 339 -1.97 -1.65 23.35
N ILE A 340 -3.05 -1.45 24.12
CA ILE A 340 -3.28 -2.17 25.38
C ILE A 340 -4.04 -3.48 25.22
N TYR A 341 -4.43 -3.87 24.00
CA TYR A 341 -5.24 -5.06 23.74
C TYR A 341 -4.66 -6.36 24.36
N ASN A 342 -3.34 -6.53 24.33
CA ASN A 342 -2.67 -7.71 24.89
C ASN A 342 -2.13 -7.48 26.31
N ASP A 343 -2.47 -6.37 26.95
CA ASP A 343 -2.03 -6.08 28.30
C ASP A 343 -2.90 -6.83 29.33
N LYS A 344 -2.26 -7.52 30.27
CA LYS A 344 -2.92 -8.38 31.26
C LYS A 344 -3.90 -7.66 32.19
N TYR A 345 -3.80 -6.34 32.31
CA TYR A 345 -4.69 -5.54 33.16
C TYR A 345 -5.99 -5.14 32.46
N PHE A 346 -6.18 -5.48 31.17
CA PHE A 346 -7.37 -5.10 30.42
C PHE A 346 -8.08 -6.30 29.80
N THR A 347 -9.41 -6.25 29.81
CA THR A 347 -10.25 -7.31 29.24
C THR A 347 -10.36 -7.13 27.72
N GLN A 348 -9.78 -8.07 26.96
CA GLN A 348 -9.81 -8.07 25.49
C GLN A 348 -11.22 -7.92 24.91
N LYS A 349 -12.21 -8.64 25.47
CA LYS A 349 -13.61 -8.59 25.03
C LYS A 349 -14.18 -7.17 25.14
N ASN A 350 -13.88 -6.45 26.22
CA ASN A 350 -14.35 -5.08 26.42
C ASN A 350 -13.67 -4.12 25.45
N ILE A 351 -12.37 -4.29 25.21
CA ILE A 351 -11.65 -3.49 24.20
C ILE A 351 -12.29 -3.64 22.83
N ILE A 352 -12.59 -4.87 22.40
CA ILE A 352 -13.29 -5.11 21.13
C ILE A 352 -14.69 -4.49 21.15
N SER A 353 -15.44 -4.64 22.23
CA SER A 353 -16.78 -4.04 22.38
C SER A 353 -16.77 -2.52 22.24
N ILE A 354 -15.78 -1.84 22.85
CA ILE A 354 -15.62 -0.37 22.76
C ILE A 354 -15.25 0.03 21.33
N LEU A 355 -14.32 -0.70 20.69
CA LEU A 355 -13.97 -0.46 19.29
C LEU A 355 -15.15 -0.70 18.34
N GLU A 356 -16.01 -1.69 18.62
CA GLU A 356 -17.21 -2.01 17.85
C GLU A 356 -18.26 -0.91 17.95
N ASN A 357 -18.41 -0.34 19.15
CA ASN A 357 -19.25 0.84 19.35
C ASN A 357 -18.71 2.03 18.53
N ILE A 358 -17.39 2.31 18.57
CA ILE A 358 -16.78 3.37 17.76
C ILE A 358 -16.95 3.09 16.25
N LYS A 359 -16.79 1.84 15.81
CA LYS A 359 -16.99 1.41 14.41
C LYS A 359 -18.41 1.76 13.92
N THR A 360 -19.40 1.60 14.78
CA THR A 360 -20.82 1.73 14.41
C THR A 360 -21.34 3.15 14.61
N ASN A 361 -20.91 3.83 15.68
CA ASN A 361 -21.54 5.06 16.18
C ASN A 361 -20.67 6.31 16.02
N SER A 362 -19.40 6.19 15.62
CA SER A 362 -18.55 7.37 15.42
C SER A 362 -19.14 8.28 14.35
N ILE A 363 -19.20 9.59 14.63
CA ILE A 363 -19.60 10.62 13.66
C ILE A 363 -18.53 10.88 12.59
N TYR A 364 -17.31 10.34 12.77
CA TYR A 364 -16.19 10.48 11.84
C TYR A 364 -16.04 9.20 11.00
N PRO A 365 -16.35 9.24 9.68
CA PRO A 365 -16.31 8.04 8.83
C PRO A 365 -14.94 7.38 8.75
N GLU A 366 -13.86 8.16 8.77
CA GLU A 366 -12.49 7.63 8.79
C GLU A 366 -12.21 6.85 10.06
N GLN A 367 -12.76 7.26 11.20
CA GLN A 367 -12.60 6.53 12.46
C GLN A 367 -13.42 5.23 12.49
N GLN A 368 -14.57 5.18 11.81
CA GLN A 368 -15.32 3.93 11.64
C GLN A 368 -14.46 2.90 10.87
N LYS A 369 -13.84 3.31 9.76
CA LYS A 369 -12.92 2.47 8.98
C LYS A 369 -11.69 2.05 9.79
N ILE A 370 -11.08 2.98 10.53
CA ILE A 370 -9.90 2.68 11.35
C ILE A 370 -10.28 1.69 12.46
N ALA A 371 -11.40 1.88 13.14
CA ALA A 371 -11.89 0.97 14.16
C ALA A 371 -12.16 -0.43 13.57
N ALA A 372 -12.83 -0.50 12.41
CA ALA A 372 -13.04 -1.76 11.69
C ALA A 372 -11.71 -2.48 11.38
N ASN A 373 -10.74 -1.77 10.81
CA ASN A 373 -9.42 -2.32 10.48
C ASN A 373 -8.64 -2.75 11.74
N VAL A 374 -8.79 -2.02 12.84
CA VAL A 374 -8.20 -2.39 14.13
C VAL A 374 -8.86 -3.65 14.68
N ILE A 375 -10.18 -3.72 14.72
CA ILE A 375 -10.92 -4.91 15.16
C ILE A 375 -10.52 -6.10 14.32
N GLU A 376 -10.56 -5.96 12.99
CA GLU A 376 -10.12 -6.99 12.06
C GLU A 376 -8.70 -7.42 12.41
N LYS A 377 -7.74 -6.50 12.57
CA LYS A 377 -6.36 -6.86 12.95
C LYS A 377 -6.22 -7.52 14.32
N LEU A 378 -7.08 -7.20 15.29
CA LEU A 378 -7.04 -7.76 16.66
C LEU A 378 -7.80 -9.09 16.79
N THR A 379 -8.81 -9.30 15.94
CA THR A 379 -9.71 -10.47 15.95
C THR A 379 -9.39 -11.48 14.86
N ILE A 380 -8.68 -11.07 13.81
CA ILE A 380 -8.12 -11.97 12.81
C ILE A 380 -7.27 -12.99 13.56
N LYS A 381 -7.80 -14.20 13.54
CA LYS A 381 -7.22 -15.43 14.02
C LYS A 381 -6.91 -16.30 12.80
N LYS A 382 -6.36 -15.70 11.73
CA LYS A 382 -6.05 -16.39 10.46
C LYS A 382 -5.25 -17.67 10.71
N LEU A 383 -4.38 -17.62 11.71
CA LEU A 383 -3.52 -18.73 12.12
C LEU A 383 -3.82 -19.21 13.56
N ALA A 384 -5.05 -19.06 14.06
CA ALA A 384 -5.39 -19.66 15.35
C ALA A 384 -5.47 -21.18 15.26
N LYS A 385 -5.25 -21.85 16.39
CA LYS A 385 -5.38 -23.31 16.46
C LYS A 385 -6.74 -23.77 15.91
N GLY A 386 -6.71 -24.65 14.91
CA GLY A 386 -7.86 -25.20 14.21
C GLY A 386 -8.33 -24.43 12.98
N SER A 387 -7.79 -23.25 12.67
CA SER A 387 -8.06 -22.58 11.38
C SER A 387 -7.35 -23.30 10.23
N LYS A 388 -7.84 -23.17 8.99
CA LYS A 388 -7.09 -23.66 7.82
C LYS A 388 -5.85 -22.81 7.58
N ALA A 389 -4.71 -23.46 7.34
CA ALA A 389 -3.49 -22.80 6.91
C ALA A 389 -3.69 -22.19 5.50
N PRO A 390 -3.19 -20.98 5.23
CA PRO A 390 -3.21 -20.42 3.88
C PRO A 390 -2.47 -21.34 2.89
N ASP A 391 -3.07 -21.61 1.73
CA ASP A 391 -2.46 -22.49 0.74
C ASP A 391 -1.27 -21.80 0.04
N PHE A 392 -0.37 -22.59 -0.55
CA PHE A 392 0.72 -22.10 -1.38
C PHE A 392 1.05 -23.08 -2.51
N GLU A 393 1.55 -22.58 -3.63
CA GLU A 393 2.23 -23.36 -4.67
C GLU A 393 3.58 -22.69 -4.95
N LEU A 394 4.68 -23.31 -4.52
CA LEU A 394 6.02 -22.74 -4.58
C LEU A 394 7.01 -23.64 -5.31
N LEU A 395 8.12 -23.06 -5.75
CA LEU A 395 9.17 -23.78 -6.48
C LEU A 395 10.30 -24.22 -5.55
N THR A 396 10.71 -25.46 -5.70
CA THR A 396 11.93 -26.02 -5.10
C THR A 396 13.20 -25.47 -5.74
N ASN A 397 14.37 -25.80 -5.16
CA ASN A 397 15.69 -25.54 -5.75
C ASN A 397 15.88 -26.18 -7.15
N THR A 398 15.15 -27.26 -7.46
CA THR A 398 15.19 -27.94 -8.77
C THR A 398 14.05 -27.53 -9.71
N ASN A 399 13.32 -26.45 -9.40
CA ASN A 399 12.15 -25.95 -10.15
C ASN A 399 10.93 -26.89 -10.18
N LYS A 400 10.90 -27.94 -9.35
CA LYS A 400 9.67 -28.69 -9.10
C LYS A 400 8.70 -27.82 -8.29
N LYS A 401 7.43 -27.74 -8.73
CA LYS A 401 6.33 -27.12 -7.99
C LYS A 401 5.87 -28.05 -6.86
N ILE A 402 5.65 -27.49 -5.68
CA ILE A 402 5.10 -28.17 -4.52
C ILE A 402 4.03 -27.27 -3.89
N SER A 403 2.89 -27.88 -3.56
CA SER A 403 1.78 -27.24 -2.85
C SER A 403 1.72 -27.63 -1.37
N LEU A 404 0.97 -26.90 -0.55
CA LEU A 404 0.71 -27.35 0.82
C LEU A 404 -0.10 -28.66 0.82
N ALA A 405 -1.03 -28.80 -0.13
CA ALA A 405 -1.85 -30.00 -0.29
C ALA A 405 -1.04 -31.27 -0.56
N ASP A 406 0.17 -31.16 -1.13
CA ASP A 406 1.07 -32.29 -1.36
C ASP A 406 1.53 -32.98 -0.06
N PHE A 407 1.37 -32.31 1.08
CA PHE A 407 1.68 -32.84 2.41
C PHE A 407 0.46 -33.36 3.18
N SER A 408 -0.70 -33.48 2.52
CA SER A 408 -1.93 -33.99 3.15
C SER A 408 -1.70 -35.36 3.81
N GLY A 409 -2.26 -35.53 5.01
CA GLY A 409 -2.08 -36.73 5.82
C GLY A 409 -0.86 -36.71 6.75
N LYS A 410 0.01 -35.69 6.67
CA LYS A 410 1.20 -35.54 7.52
C LYS A 410 1.16 -34.24 8.32
N TYR A 411 1.85 -34.22 9.45
CA TYR A 411 2.15 -32.97 10.14
C TYR A 411 3.25 -32.23 9.37
N VAL A 412 3.11 -30.91 9.20
CA VAL A 412 4.07 -30.09 8.46
C VAL A 412 4.62 -29.00 9.36
N TYR A 413 5.92 -28.99 9.56
CA TYR A 413 6.64 -27.96 10.28
C TYR A 413 7.28 -27.00 9.27
N ILE A 414 6.68 -25.82 9.14
CA ILE A 414 7.03 -24.80 8.16
C ILE A 414 7.88 -23.74 8.84
N ASN A 415 9.01 -23.37 8.23
CA ASN A 415 9.77 -22.18 8.62
C ASN A 415 9.97 -21.21 7.44
N PHE A 416 9.65 -19.95 7.69
CA PHE A 416 10.02 -18.84 6.80
C PHE A 416 11.38 -18.30 7.21
N TRP A 417 12.31 -18.23 6.27
CA TRP A 417 13.71 -17.88 6.54
C TRP A 417 14.35 -17.09 5.41
N ALA A 418 15.50 -16.49 5.68
CA ALA A 418 16.27 -15.71 4.72
C ALA A 418 17.77 -15.97 4.85
N THR A 419 18.53 -15.96 3.73
CA THR A 419 19.97 -16.27 3.78
C THR A 419 20.75 -15.20 4.53
N TRP A 420 20.32 -13.94 4.53
CA TRP A 420 20.97 -12.85 5.28
C TRP A 420 20.64 -12.84 6.78
N SER A 421 19.69 -13.67 7.24
CA SER A 421 19.29 -13.73 8.65
C SER A 421 20.18 -14.69 9.43
N ILE A 422 21.12 -14.15 10.22
CA ILE A 422 21.99 -14.93 11.12
C ILE A 422 21.17 -15.86 12.05
N PRO A 423 20.08 -15.40 12.68
CA PRO A 423 19.22 -16.30 13.48
C PRO A 423 18.66 -17.48 12.66
N SER A 424 18.24 -17.24 11.41
CA SER A 424 17.73 -18.31 10.54
C SER A 424 18.77 -19.38 10.26
N GLN A 425 20.00 -18.98 9.93
CA GLN A 425 21.08 -19.92 9.65
C GLN A 425 21.44 -20.78 10.88
N LYS A 426 21.43 -20.19 12.08
CA LYS A 426 21.70 -20.94 13.33
C LYS A 426 20.64 -21.99 13.60
N GLU A 427 19.37 -21.62 13.53
CA GLU A 427 18.25 -22.53 13.78
C GLU A 427 18.19 -23.66 12.75
N MET A 428 18.57 -23.42 11.49
CA MET A 428 18.62 -24.44 10.44
C MET A 428 19.60 -25.58 10.74
N LYS A 429 20.72 -25.29 11.42
CA LYS A 429 21.67 -26.33 11.85
C LYS A 429 21.06 -27.26 12.90
N ILE A 430 20.27 -26.71 13.83
CA ILE A 430 19.55 -27.49 14.85
C ILE A 430 18.41 -28.28 14.19
N MET A 431 17.73 -27.65 13.23
CA MET A 431 16.65 -28.27 12.47
C MET A 431 17.12 -29.50 11.69
N GLU A 432 18.38 -29.54 11.23
CA GLU A 432 18.96 -30.75 10.62
C GLU A 432 18.97 -31.95 11.58
N VAL A 433 19.30 -31.72 12.85
CA VAL A 433 19.30 -32.77 13.90
C VAL A 433 17.87 -33.24 14.17
N LEU A 434 16.93 -32.30 14.28
CA LEU A 434 15.51 -32.62 14.48
C LEU A 434 14.90 -33.35 13.28
N HIS A 435 15.24 -32.96 12.06
CA HIS A 435 14.79 -33.61 10.85
C HIS A 435 15.20 -35.09 10.84
N LYS A 436 16.48 -35.40 11.14
CA LYS A 436 16.95 -36.79 11.23
C LYS A 436 16.18 -37.63 12.24
N LYS A 437 15.70 -37.02 13.33
CA LYS A 437 14.96 -37.69 14.41
C LYS A 437 13.46 -37.84 14.12
N TYR A 438 12.83 -36.86 13.48
CA TYR A 438 11.37 -36.77 13.36
C TYR A 438 10.82 -36.82 11.93
N ASN A 439 11.66 -36.95 10.89
CA ASN A 439 11.20 -36.99 9.49
C ASN A 439 10.18 -38.09 9.15
N SER A 440 10.14 -39.17 9.94
CA SER A 440 9.16 -40.25 9.78
C SER A 440 7.74 -39.86 10.21
N LYS A 441 7.61 -38.81 11.04
CA LYS A 441 6.34 -38.34 11.61
C LYS A 441 5.94 -36.94 11.12
N ILE A 442 6.93 -36.10 10.80
CA ILE A 442 6.73 -34.67 10.53
C ILE A 442 7.54 -34.29 9.29
N GLU A 443 6.88 -33.63 8.35
CA GLU A 443 7.53 -33.05 7.18
C GLU A 443 8.10 -31.67 7.50
N PHE A 444 9.36 -31.45 7.15
CA PHE A 444 10.03 -30.17 7.35
C PHE A 444 10.04 -29.40 6.04
N VAL A 445 9.53 -28.16 6.07
CA VAL A 445 9.41 -27.29 4.90
C VAL A 445 10.02 -25.93 5.19
N SER A 446 11.08 -25.58 4.47
CA SER A 446 11.77 -24.30 4.60
C SER A 446 11.49 -23.39 3.43
N ILE A 447 10.74 -22.31 3.65
CA ILE A 447 10.40 -21.31 2.65
C ILE A 447 11.39 -20.16 2.71
N CYS A 448 12.27 -20.05 1.72
CA CYS A 448 13.21 -18.95 1.57
C CYS A 448 12.50 -17.71 1.03
N THR A 449 12.69 -16.57 1.72
CA THR A 449 12.00 -15.31 1.44
C THR A 449 12.87 -14.26 0.78
N ASP A 450 14.08 -14.65 0.38
CA ASP A 450 14.98 -13.79 -0.38
C ASP A 450 14.36 -13.41 -1.73
N ASN A 451 14.77 -12.26 -2.27
CA ASN A 451 14.29 -11.84 -3.59
C ASN A 451 14.89 -12.71 -4.70
N ASP A 452 16.13 -13.18 -4.49
CA ASP A 452 16.92 -13.92 -5.46
C ASP A 452 17.04 -15.38 -5.04
N LYS A 453 16.42 -16.25 -5.84
CA LYS A 453 16.42 -17.71 -5.67
C LYS A 453 17.83 -18.31 -5.68
N SER A 454 18.76 -17.68 -6.40
CA SER A 454 20.13 -18.15 -6.54
C SER A 454 20.84 -18.21 -5.18
N LYS A 455 20.51 -17.30 -4.25
CA LYS A 455 21.07 -17.28 -2.90
C LYS A 455 20.68 -18.53 -2.10
N MET A 456 19.43 -18.95 -2.19
CA MET A 456 18.96 -20.20 -1.59
C MET A 456 19.72 -21.40 -2.17
N ILE A 457 19.89 -21.45 -3.49
CA ILE A 457 20.60 -22.54 -4.17
C ILE A 457 22.07 -22.60 -3.71
N THR A 458 22.75 -21.46 -3.64
CA THR A 458 24.14 -21.39 -3.15
C THR A 458 24.24 -21.85 -1.71
N PHE A 459 23.35 -21.37 -0.83
CA PHE A 459 23.31 -21.78 0.57
C PHE A 459 23.14 -23.31 0.72
N LEU A 460 22.28 -23.93 -0.07
CA LEU A 460 22.07 -25.39 -0.04
C LEU A 460 23.27 -26.18 -0.57
N LYS A 461 23.99 -25.65 -1.57
CA LYS A 461 25.25 -26.26 -2.04
C LYS A 461 26.33 -26.25 -0.96
N GLU A 462 26.39 -25.19 -0.16
CA GLU A 462 27.32 -25.06 0.96
C GLU A 462 26.94 -25.93 2.18
N ASN A 463 25.67 -26.35 2.26
CA ASN A 463 25.12 -27.14 3.37
C ASN A 463 24.44 -28.43 2.87
N PRO A 464 25.19 -29.37 2.26
CA PRO A 464 24.62 -30.54 1.55
C PRO A 464 23.92 -31.54 2.47
N THR A 465 24.14 -31.45 3.79
CA THR A 465 23.49 -32.31 4.79
C THR A 465 22.03 -31.93 5.07
N MET A 466 21.60 -30.74 4.64
CA MET A 466 20.23 -30.28 4.78
C MET A 466 19.33 -30.88 3.69
N ASN A 467 18.65 -31.98 4.01
CA ASN A 467 17.96 -32.84 3.05
C ASN A 467 16.44 -32.94 3.24
N TRP A 468 15.77 -31.82 3.56
CA TRP A 468 14.31 -31.72 3.59
C TRP A 468 13.79 -30.77 2.50
N THR A 469 12.50 -30.47 2.50
CA THR A 469 11.90 -29.66 1.45
C THR A 469 12.27 -28.19 1.58
N PHE A 470 12.92 -27.63 0.55
CA PHE A 470 13.21 -26.20 0.44
C PHE A 470 12.43 -25.57 -0.70
N LEU A 471 11.72 -24.49 -0.41
CA LEU A 471 10.88 -23.75 -1.35
C LEU A 471 11.33 -22.30 -1.41
N HIS A 472 11.15 -21.66 -2.56
CA HIS A 472 11.41 -20.23 -2.73
C HIS A 472 10.09 -19.47 -2.92
N ILE A 473 9.92 -18.35 -2.21
CA ILE A 473 8.67 -17.58 -2.22
C ILE A 473 8.34 -16.94 -3.58
N GLY A 474 9.36 -16.74 -4.43
CA GLY A 474 9.20 -16.09 -5.73
C GLY A 474 8.69 -14.66 -5.58
N GLU A 475 7.67 -14.32 -6.37
CA GLU A 475 7.03 -13.00 -6.32
C GLU A 475 5.85 -12.93 -5.32
N SER A 476 5.49 -14.04 -4.68
CA SER A 476 4.30 -14.14 -3.81
C SER A 476 4.53 -13.49 -2.43
N ARG A 477 4.61 -12.16 -2.40
CA ARG A 477 4.68 -11.37 -1.15
C ARG A 477 3.40 -11.46 -0.33
N VAL A 478 2.29 -11.78 -0.98
CA VAL A 478 0.99 -12.01 -0.34
C VAL A 478 1.11 -13.12 0.71
N LEU A 479 1.88 -14.17 0.42
CA LEU A 479 2.06 -15.30 1.33
C LEU A 479 2.67 -14.91 2.69
N LEU A 480 3.59 -13.93 2.72
CA LEU A 480 4.15 -13.42 3.99
C LEU A 480 3.07 -12.72 4.84
N GLN A 481 2.11 -12.07 4.20
CA GLN A 481 1.01 -11.40 4.90
C GLN A 481 -0.02 -12.42 5.41
N GLU A 482 -0.31 -13.44 4.61
CA GLU A 482 -1.24 -14.52 4.97
C GLU A 482 -0.72 -15.36 6.14
N TYR A 483 0.58 -15.67 6.15
CA TYR A 483 1.25 -16.35 7.25
C TYR A 483 1.75 -15.42 8.37
N GLU A 484 1.37 -14.14 8.33
CA GLU A 484 1.74 -13.11 9.32
C GLU A 484 3.26 -13.04 9.65
N VAL A 485 4.10 -13.30 8.66
CA VAL A 485 5.57 -13.32 8.80
C VAL A 485 6.10 -11.90 8.90
N ARG A 486 6.49 -11.47 10.11
CA ARG A 486 7.04 -10.13 10.38
C ARG A 486 8.54 -10.12 10.63
N THR A 487 9.09 -11.24 11.08
CA THR A 487 10.50 -11.41 11.46
C THR A 487 11.00 -12.77 11.02
N PHE A 488 12.31 -12.90 10.78
CA PHE A 488 12.90 -14.18 10.38
C PHE A 488 13.86 -14.72 11.45
N PRO A 489 13.78 -16.02 11.78
CA PRO A 489 12.84 -17.00 11.26
C PRO A 489 11.44 -16.93 11.93
N THR A 490 10.40 -17.38 11.23
CA THR A 490 9.04 -17.60 11.79
C THR A 490 8.64 -19.05 11.54
N TYR A 491 8.01 -19.69 12.52
CA TYR A 491 7.67 -21.12 12.49
C TYR A 491 6.17 -21.34 12.65
N ILE A 492 5.65 -22.34 11.93
CA ILE A 492 4.25 -22.75 11.96
C ILE A 492 4.19 -24.28 11.96
N LEU A 493 3.28 -24.84 12.76
CA LEU A 493 2.96 -26.27 12.72
C LEU A 493 1.56 -26.46 12.15
N VAL A 494 1.47 -27.22 11.07
CA VAL A 494 0.25 -27.56 10.34
C VAL A 494 -0.08 -29.04 10.55
N GLY A 495 -1.36 -29.35 10.67
CA GLY A 495 -1.92 -30.67 10.88
C GLY A 495 -2.20 -31.42 9.58
N LYS A 496 -2.70 -32.65 9.73
CA LYS A 496 -2.87 -33.61 8.62
C LYS A 496 -3.92 -33.17 7.61
N GLU A 497 -4.87 -32.32 8.00
CA GLU A 497 -5.96 -31.82 7.15
C GLU A 497 -5.69 -30.39 6.66
N GLY A 498 -4.47 -29.88 6.89
CA GLY A 498 -4.09 -28.50 6.55
C GLY A 498 -4.54 -27.46 7.58
N GLU A 499 -4.92 -27.88 8.78
CA GLU A 499 -5.29 -27.01 9.89
C GLU A 499 -4.07 -26.53 10.69
N ILE A 500 -4.13 -25.33 11.26
CA ILE A 500 -3.07 -24.79 12.10
C ILE A 500 -3.12 -25.48 13.46
N ILE A 501 -2.03 -26.16 13.83
CA ILE A 501 -1.86 -26.75 15.17
C ILE A 501 -1.27 -25.70 16.12
N LYS A 502 -0.28 -24.93 15.66
CA LYS A 502 0.41 -23.93 16.47
C LYS A 502 0.98 -22.78 15.62
N PHE A 503 0.68 -21.55 16.02
CA PHE A 503 1.29 -20.33 15.50
C PHE A 503 1.45 -19.27 16.61
N PRO A 504 2.64 -18.65 16.77
CA PRO A 504 3.92 -19.16 16.23
C PRO A 504 4.24 -20.51 16.86
N ALA A 505 4.79 -21.43 16.06
CA ALA A 505 5.34 -22.68 16.58
C ALA A 505 6.70 -22.40 17.28
N PRO A 506 7.09 -23.22 18.27
CA PRO A 506 8.38 -23.06 18.93
C PRO A 506 9.54 -23.24 17.94
N ARG A 507 10.61 -22.44 18.09
CA ARG A 507 11.83 -22.56 17.28
C ARG A 507 12.61 -23.84 17.61
N PRO A 508 13.48 -24.35 16.71
CA PRO A 508 14.31 -25.54 16.98
C PRO A 508 15.10 -25.50 18.28
N SER A 509 15.67 -24.34 18.65
CA SER A 509 16.41 -24.14 19.92
C SER A 509 15.55 -23.89 21.17
N SER A 510 14.22 -23.89 21.05
CA SER A 510 13.33 -23.60 22.18
C SER A 510 13.49 -24.64 23.30
N GLY A 511 13.64 -24.15 24.53
CA GLY A 511 13.84 -24.99 25.73
C GLY A 511 15.30 -25.25 26.14
N THR A 512 16.30 -25.00 25.29
CA THR A 512 17.73 -25.09 25.69
C THR A 512 18.28 -23.77 26.21
N ASP A 513 17.87 -22.64 25.62
CA ASP A 513 18.38 -21.30 25.96
C ASP A 513 17.51 -20.54 26.98
N ARG A 514 16.22 -20.90 27.08
CA ARG A 514 15.23 -20.23 27.93
C ARG A 514 14.24 -21.24 28.52
N PRO A 515 14.27 -21.51 29.84
CA PRO A 515 13.46 -22.55 30.48
C PRO A 515 11.94 -22.38 30.34
N ASN A 516 11.48 -21.15 30.07
CA ASN A 516 10.06 -20.82 29.96
C ASN A 516 9.54 -20.84 28.50
N GLU A 517 10.38 -21.15 27.52
CA GLU A 517 9.93 -21.34 26.13
C GLU A 517 9.38 -22.77 25.96
N GLU A 518 8.22 -22.89 25.30
CA GLU A 518 7.56 -24.16 25.01
C GLU A 518 8.48 -25.03 24.14
N ASN A 519 8.73 -26.28 24.53
CA ASN A 519 9.73 -27.14 23.90
C ASN A 519 9.18 -27.80 22.62
N LEU A 520 9.86 -27.60 21.48
CA LEU A 520 9.45 -28.16 20.18
C LEU A 520 9.41 -29.69 20.15
N GLU A 521 10.38 -30.37 20.76
CA GLU A 521 10.41 -31.83 20.79
C GLU A 521 9.26 -32.41 21.61
N ARG A 522 8.89 -31.74 22.71
CA ARG A 522 7.68 -32.12 23.47
C ARG A 522 6.44 -31.96 22.61
N LEU A 523 6.32 -30.83 21.89
CA LEU A 523 5.21 -30.62 20.96
C LEU A 523 5.15 -31.72 19.91
N PHE A 524 6.28 -32.13 19.34
CA PHE A 524 6.37 -33.23 18.36
C PHE A 524 6.01 -34.60 18.95
N TYR A 525 6.40 -34.86 20.19
CA TYR A 525 6.07 -36.11 20.88
C TYR A 525 4.57 -36.24 21.18
N GLU A 526 3.89 -35.13 21.46
CA GLU A 526 2.47 -35.09 21.76
C GLU A 526 1.56 -35.24 20.52
N LEU A 527 2.12 -35.18 19.30
CA LEU A 527 1.40 -35.44 18.06
C LEU A 527 1.11 -36.94 17.89
N LYS A 528 -0.17 -37.27 17.64
CA LYS A 528 -0.66 -38.66 17.52
C LYS A 528 -0.65 -39.21 16.10
#